data_AF-A0AAV6YM44-F1
#
_entry.id   AF-A0AAV6YM44-F1
#
_cell.length_a   1.000
_cell.length_b   1.000
_cell.length_c   1.000
_cell.angle_alpha   90.00
_cell.angle_beta   90.00
_cell.angle_gamma   90.00
#
_symmetry.space_group_name_H-M   'P 1'
#
loop_
_entity.id
_entity.type
_entity.pdbx_description
1 polymer ?
#
loop_
_entity_poly.entity_id
_entity_poly.type
_entity_poly.pdbx_seq_one_letter_code
_entity_poly.pdbx_strand_id
1 'polypeptide(L)'
;ALHNWSIKNIDQLHEVQQPFKSGLKIVIFSRCAQSNYRWLVDWLKTKCLMRADDVHGVYITNNYTDFYSEIINCSFAILYHTQKHGRLNITDVTDSLYDAELRDLSEYLGKDRVIVVIDDVQNTDSSEKTRILENQPSIGRLAADLFLFNERKDNVENLENIQRILRRKTQEDETIDT
;
A
#
# COMPACT_ATOMS: atom_id res chain seq x y z
N ALA A 1 32.46 -39.21 -13.33
CA ALA A 1 32.43 -37.77 -13.00
C ALA A 1 30.97 -37.32 -12.95
N LEU A 2 30.30 -37.56 -11.82
CA LEU A 2 28.92 -37.12 -11.56
C LEU A 2 28.82 -36.90 -10.05
N HIS A 3 29.26 -35.74 -9.57
CA HIS A 3 28.92 -35.23 -8.23
C HIS A 3 29.40 -33.78 -8.15
N ASN A 4 28.43 -32.85 -8.16
CA ASN A 4 28.46 -31.48 -7.62
C ASN A 4 27.64 -30.51 -8.48
N TRP A 5 26.36 -30.86 -8.72
CA TRP A 5 25.36 -29.82 -8.83
C TRP A 5 24.85 -29.55 -7.41
N SER A 6 25.42 -28.48 -6.87
CA SER A 6 25.33 -28.00 -5.50
C SER A 6 23.89 -27.79 -5.07
N ILE A 7 23.57 -28.31 -3.89
CA ILE A 7 22.34 -28.10 -3.09
C ILE A 7 22.10 -26.60 -2.80
N LYS A 8 23.01 -25.70 -3.18
CA LYS A 8 22.92 -24.24 -2.98
C LYS A 8 21.87 -23.50 -3.85
N ASN A 9 21.12 -24.19 -4.71
CA ASN A 9 20.13 -23.54 -5.59
C ASN A 9 18.66 -23.82 -5.23
N ILE A 10 18.37 -24.65 -4.22
CA ILE A 10 16.97 -24.94 -3.84
C ILE A 10 16.44 -23.90 -2.84
N ASP A 11 17.30 -23.40 -1.95
CA ASP A 11 16.90 -22.40 -0.93
C ASP A 11 16.58 -21.03 -1.56
N GLN A 12 17.23 -20.66 -2.68
CA GLN A 12 16.91 -19.42 -3.41
C GLN A 12 15.63 -19.51 -4.25
N LEU A 13 15.15 -20.73 -4.55
CA LEU A 13 13.86 -20.94 -5.21
C LEU A 13 12.70 -21.04 -4.20
N HIS A 14 12.99 -21.21 -2.91
CA HIS A 14 11.99 -21.26 -1.83
C HIS A 14 11.56 -19.87 -1.30
N GLU A 15 12.22 -18.78 -1.72
CA GLU A 15 11.72 -17.41 -1.52
C GLU A 15 10.57 -17.04 -2.48
N VAL A 16 10.21 -17.97 -3.37
CA VAL A 16 9.02 -17.87 -4.19
C VAL A 16 7.80 -18.27 -3.36
N GLN A 17 6.94 -17.28 -3.09
CA GLN A 17 5.51 -17.48 -2.77
C GLN A 17 5.15 -18.11 -1.41
N GLN A 18 5.87 -17.81 -0.32
CA GLN A 18 5.27 -18.04 1.00
C GLN A 18 4.04 -17.10 1.17
N PRO A 19 2.89 -17.63 1.60
CA PRO A 19 1.71 -16.82 1.88
C PRO A 19 2.01 -15.83 3.01
N PHE A 20 1.37 -14.67 2.98
CA PHE A 20 1.48 -13.72 4.09
C PHE A 20 0.88 -14.34 5.36
N LYS A 21 1.38 -13.90 6.53
CA LYS A 21 0.96 -14.36 7.84
C LYS A 21 -0.56 -14.33 7.97
N SER A 22 -1.13 -15.40 8.54
CA SER A 22 -2.55 -15.44 8.87
C SER A 22 -2.90 -14.32 9.83
N GLY A 23 -3.86 -13.47 9.46
CA GLY A 23 -4.33 -12.34 10.28
C GLY A 23 -3.81 -10.97 9.83
N LEU A 24 -2.96 -10.89 8.79
CA LEU A 24 -2.62 -9.61 8.16
C LEU A 24 -3.85 -9.02 7.48
N LYS A 25 -4.29 -7.83 7.90
CA LYS A 25 -5.43 -7.12 7.30
C LYS A 25 -4.96 -5.87 6.59
N ILE A 26 -5.21 -5.78 5.29
CA ILE A 26 -4.92 -4.61 4.47
C ILE A 26 -6.23 -3.93 4.10
N VAL A 27 -6.37 -2.68 4.53
CA VAL A 27 -7.56 -1.88 4.22
C VAL A 27 -7.17 -0.77 3.25
N ILE A 28 -7.91 -0.68 2.13
CA ILE A 28 -7.75 0.40 1.15
C ILE A 28 -8.78 1.49 1.45
N PHE A 29 -8.32 2.62 1.96
CA PHE A 29 -9.15 3.78 2.24
C PHE A 29 -9.19 4.70 1.03
N SER A 30 -10.39 5.06 0.57
CA SER A 30 -10.54 5.90 -0.63
C SER A 30 -11.86 6.67 -0.64
N ARG A 31 -11.87 7.90 -1.17
CA ARG A 31 -13.10 8.65 -1.50
C ARG A 31 -13.71 8.26 -2.86
N CYS A 32 -13.15 7.28 -3.58
CA CYS A 32 -13.70 6.79 -4.85
C CYS A 32 -14.28 5.37 -4.72
N ALA A 33 -15.13 4.97 -5.67
CA ALA A 33 -15.73 3.64 -5.67
C ALA A 33 -14.67 2.53 -5.85
N GLN A 34 -14.89 1.37 -5.22
CA GLN A 34 -13.98 0.21 -5.28
C GLN A 34 -13.66 -0.25 -6.70
N SER A 35 -14.56 -0.03 -7.67
CA SER A 35 -14.30 -0.33 -9.08
C SER A 35 -13.04 0.35 -9.64
N ASN A 36 -12.63 1.49 -9.09
CA ASN A 36 -11.43 2.21 -9.53
C ASN A 36 -10.14 1.46 -9.14
N TYR A 37 -10.10 0.89 -7.94
CA TYR A 37 -8.93 0.19 -7.39
C TYR A 37 -9.12 -1.32 -7.28
N ARG A 38 -10.12 -1.89 -7.98
CA ARG A 38 -10.38 -3.33 -7.94
C ARG A 38 -9.16 -4.14 -8.37
N TRP A 39 -8.39 -3.61 -9.33
CA TRP A 39 -7.14 -4.20 -9.79
C TRP A 39 -6.12 -4.36 -8.65
N LEU A 40 -6.04 -3.41 -7.72
CA LEU A 40 -5.11 -3.45 -6.60
C LEU A 40 -5.55 -4.49 -5.57
N VAL A 41 -6.85 -4.57 -5.30
CA VAL A 41 -7.43 -5.63 -4.46
C VAL A 41 -7.15 -7.01 -5.05
N ASP A 42 -7.38 -7.19 -6.34
CA ASP A 42 -7.14 -8.47 -7.03
C ASP A 42 -5.66 -8.82 -7.05
N TRP A 43 -4.78 -7.83 -7.27
CA TRP A 43 -3.33 -8.04 -7.21
C TRP A 43 -2.87 -8.44 -5.79
N LEU A 44 -3.33 -7.77 -4.73
CA LEU A 44 -3.01 -8.14 -3.34
C LEU A 44 -3.48 -9.56 -3.03
N LYS A 45 -4.70 -9.92 -3.40
CA LYS A 45 -5.22 -11.28 -3.16
C LYS A 45 -4.45 -12.35 -3.92
N THR A 46 -4.12 -12.11 -5.18
CA THR A 46 -3.50 -13.11 -6.06
C THR A 46 -1.98 -13.21 -5.90
N LYS A 47 -1.28 -12.07 -5.82
CA LYS A 47 0.19 -12.02 -5.77
C LYS A 47 0.72 -12.01 -4.35
N CYS A 48 -0.02 -11.45 -3.40
CA CYS A 48 0.29 -11.54 -1.98
C CYS A 48 -0.40 -12.74 -1.30
N LEU A 49 -1.07 -13.63 -2.04
CA LEU A 49 -1.69 -14.86 -1.50
C LEU A 49 -2.55 -14.62 -0.25
N MET A 50 -3.22 -13.47 -0.18
CA MET A 50 -4.04 -13.06 0.96
C MET A 50 -5.44 -13.67 0.85
N ARG A 51 -6.09 -13.94 1.99
CA ARG A 51 -7.47 -14.44 1.97
C ARG A 51 -8.41 -13.35 1.49
N ALA A 52 -9.59 -13.75 1.02
CA ALA A 52 -10.57 -12.81 0.50
C ALA A 52 -10.98 -11.74 1.54
N ASP A 53 -11.04 -12.11 2.81
CA ASP A 53 -11.45 -11.26 3.92
C ASP A 53 -10.30 -10.44 4.52
N ASP A 54 -9.06 -10.70 4.09
CA ASP A 54 -7.86 -10.01 4.57
C ASP A 54 -7.59 -8.70 3.80
N VAL A 55 -8.29 -8.49 2.67
CA VAL A 55 -8.15 -7.30 1.83
C VAL A 55 -9.50 -6.78 1.37
N HIS A 56 -9.85 -5.57 1.82
CA HIS A 56 -11.07 -4.87 1.42
C HIS A 56 -10.85 -3.37 1.31
N GLY A 57 -11.82 -2.71 0.67
CA GLY A 57 -11.84 -1.26 0.53
C GLY A 57 -12.87 -0.63 1.47
N VAL A 58 -12.55 0.55 1.97
CA VAL A 58 -13.42 1.37 2.81
C VAL A 58 -13.62 2.71 2.10
N TYR A 59 -14.88 3.06 1.87
CA TYR A 59 -15.22 4.34 1.28
C TYR A 59 -15.15 5.43 2.36
N ILE A 60 -14.24 6.38 2.20
CA ILE A 60 -14.11 7.52 3.10
C ILE A 60 -15.28 8.47 2.81
N THR A 61 -16.16 8.61 3.80
CA THR A 61 -17.21 9.62 3.82
C THR A 61 -16.88 10.72 4.82
N ASN A 62 -17.69 11.77 4.88
CA ASN A 62 -17.61 12.75 5.95
C ASN A 62 -18.08 12.18 7.32
N ASN A 63 -18.69 11.00 7.35
CA ASN A 63 -18.95 10.25 8.57
C ASN A 63 -17.77 9.31 8.85
N TYR A 64 -17.00 9.66 9.87
CA TYR A 64 -15.72 9.03 10.21
C TYR A 64 -15.84 7.74 11.03
N THR A 65 -17.06 7.29 11.34
CA THR A 65 -17.29 6.10 12.18
C THR A 65 -16.70 4.84 11.55
N ASP A 66 -17.04 4.59 10.28
CA ASP A 66 -16.57 3.40 9.56
C ASP A 66 -15.05 3.46 9.38
N PHE A 67 -14.50 4.63 9.07
CA PHE A 67 -13.08 4.88 8.97
C PHE A 67 -12.31 4.45 10.23
N TYR A 68 -12.70 4.95 11.42
CA TYR A 68 -12.02 4.57 12.66
C TYR A 68 -12.20 3.09 13.01
N SER A 69 -13.40 2.54 12.80
CA SER A 69 -13.66 1.13 13.10
C SER A 69 -12.74 0.19 12.29
N GLU A 70 -12.42 0.58 11.06
CA GLU A 70 -11.58 -0.16 10.14
C GLU A 70 -10.09 0.03 10.45
N ILE A 71 -9.66 1.26 10.78
CA ILE A 71 -8.28 1.53 11.19
C ILE A 71 -7.86 0.71 12.39
N ILE A 72 -8.71 0.64 13.42
CA ILE A 72 -8.40 -0.10 14.66
C ILE A 72 -8.15 -1.58 14.40
N ASN A 73 -8.76 -2.14 13.35
CA ASN A 73 -8.68 -3.56 13.01
C ASN A 73 -7.76 -3.85 11.83
N CYS A 74 -7.08 -2.86 11.26
CA CYS A 74 -6.19 -3.05 10.12
C CYS A 74 -4.72 -3.19 10.57
N SER A 75 -3.96 -3.97 9.80
CA SER A 75 -2.50 -4.11 9.98
C SER A 75 -1.75 -3.12 9.09
N PHE A 76 -2.30 -2.87 7.90
CA PHE A 76 -1.78 -1.90 6.95
C PHE A 76 -2.91 -1.10 6.33
N ALA A 77 -2.62 0.17 6.08
CA ALA A 77 -3.49 1.05 5.35
C ALA A 77 -2.89 1.42 3.99
N ILE A 78 -3.72 1.37 2.97
CA ILE A 78 -3.44 2.00 1.69
C ILE A 78 -4.42 3.16 1.52
N LEU A 79 -3.91 4.38 1.59
CA LEU A 79 -4.67 5.56 1.21
C LEU A 79 -4.61 5.70 -0.31
N TYR A 80 -5.72 5.41 -0.98
CA TYR A 80 -5.81 5.38 -2.42
C TYR A 80 -6.52 6.64 -2.95
N HIS A 81 -5.95 7.22 -4.00
CA HIS A 81 -6.54 8.28 -4.78
C HIS A 81 -6.43 7.99 -6.28
N THR A 82 -7.37 8.48 -7.07
CA THR A 82 -7.30 8.45 -8.54
C THR A 82 -7.41 9.87 -9.08
N GLN A 83 -6.53 10.23 -10.01
CA GLN A 83 -6.55 11.54 -10.65
C GLN A 83 -7.78 11.74 -11.56
N LYS A 84 -8.54 10.68 -11.91
CA LYS A 84 -9.80 10.82 -12.66
C LYS A 84 -10.84 11.67 -11.93
N HIS A 85 -10.75 11.75 -10.59
CA HIS A 85 -11.59 12.61 -9.76
C HIS A 85 -10.98 14.00 -9.51
N GLY A 86 -10.00 14.41 -10.31
CA GLY A 86 -9.53 15.78 -10.42
C GLY A 86 -8.13 16.01 -9.84
N ARG A 87 -8.06 16.48 -8.58
CA ARG A 87 -6.84 17.08 -8.02
C ARG A 87 -5.78 16.04 -7.67
N LEU A 88 -4.54 16.28 -8.08
CA LEU A 88 -3.35 15.51 -7.65
C LEU A 88 -2.87 15.93 -6.25
N ASN A 89 -3.23 17.16 -5.84
CA ASN A 89 -2.98 17.67 -4.51
C ASN A 89 -4.06 17.15 -3.57
N ILE A 90 -3.69 16.19 -2.74
CA ILE A 90 -4.55 15.47 -1.83
C ILE A 90 -4.27 15.80 -0.36
N THR A 91 -3.08 16.31 -0.06
CA THR A 91 -2.65 16.85 1.25
C THR A 91 -2.00 18.22 1.10
N ASP A 92 -1.77 18.91 2.22
CA ASP A 92 -0.98 20.15 2.33
C ASP A 92 -1.48 21.31 1.43
N VAL A 93 -2.80 21.34 1.16
CA VAL A 93 -3.47 22.39 0.39
C VAL A 93 -4.77 22.81 1.08
N THR A 94 -5.27 24.00 0.78
CA THR A 94 -6.59 24.43 1.24
C THR A 94 -7.66 23.43 0.78
N ASP A 95 -8.51 23.01 1.70
CA ASP A 95 -9.52 21.96 1.50
C ASP A 95 -8.91 20.64 1.00
N SER A 96 -7.77 20.25 1.59
CA SER A 96 -7.14 18.94 1.37
C SER A 96 -8.16 17.82 1.51
N LEU A 97 -8.03 16.80 0.66
CA LEU A 97 -8.94 15.66 0.69
C LEU A 97 -8.61 14.67 1.81
N TYR A 98 -7.35 14.60 2.23
CA TYR A 98 -6.87 13.53 3.11
C TYR A 98 -5.91 13.97 4.23
N ASP A 99 -5.75 15.27 4.57
CA ASP A 99 -4.84 15.67 5.66
C ASP A 99 -5.22 14.99 6.99
N ALA A 100 -6.51 14.94 7.31
CA ALA A 100 -7.01 14.31 8.52
C ALA A 100 -6.85 12.79 8.44
N GLU A 101 -7.28 12.18 7.34
CA GLU A 101 -7.25 10.73 7.15
C GLU A 101 -5.81 10.21 7.18
N LEU A 102 -4.88 10.85 6.48
CA LEU A 102 -3.48 10.43 6.45
C LEU A 102 -2.82 10.55 7.82
N ARG A 103 -3.09 11.64 8.55
CA ARG A 103 -2.60 11.82 9.92
C ARG A 103 -3.12 10.71 10.82
N ASP A 104 -4.42 10.49 10.83
CA ASP A 104 -5.05 9.51 11.71
C ASP A 104 -4.58 8.08 11.38
N LEU A 105 -4.42 7.73 10.10
CA LEU A 105 -3.82 6.45 9.70
C LEU A 105 -2.40 6.27 10.26
N SER A 106 -1.58 7.32 10.17
CA SER A 106 -0.19 7.30 10.66
C SER A 106 -0.12 7.24 12.19
N GLU A 107 -1.01 7.95 12.89
CA GLU A 107 -1.07 7.95 14.35
C GLU A 107 -1.47 6.58 14.91
N TYR A 108 -2.41 5.89 14.28
CA TYR A 108 -2.89 4.59 14.75
C TYR A 108 -1.99 3.42 14.36
N LEU A 109 -1.40 3.45 13.17
CA LEU A 109 -0.65 2.30 12.63
C LEU A 109 0.86 2.49 12.66
N GLY A 110 1.33 3.73 12.79
CA GLY A 110 2.71 4.11 12.49
C GLY A 110 2.91 4.36 11.00
N LYS A 111 3.77 5.33 10.67
CA LYS A 111 4.04 5.75 9.28
C LYS A 111 4.44 4.58 8.37
N ASP A 112 5.14 3.62 8.93
CA ASP A 112 5.76 2.49 8.26
C ASP A 112 4.74 1.40 7.83
N ARG A 113 3.48 1.55 8.25
CA ARG A 113 2.33 0.71 7.89
C ARG A 113 1.28 1.44 7.05
N VAL A 114 1.57 2.66 6.63
CA VAL A 114 0.71 3.47 5.76
C VAL A 114 1.36 3.62 4.40
N ILE A 115 0.64 3.31 3.33
CA ILE A 115 1.08 3.48 1.94
C ILE A 115 0.13 4.46 1.26
N VAL A 116 0.67 5.41 0.49
CA VAL A 116 -0.14 6.27 -0.38
C VAL A 116 -0.03 5.79 -1.81
N VAL A 117 -1.18 5.60 -2.46
CA VAL A 117 -1.28 5.26 -3.88
C VAL A 117 -2.02 6.36 -4.60
N ILE A 118 -1.41 6.89 -5.66
CA ILE A 118 -2.06 7.81 -6.59
C ILE A 118 -2.10 7.15 -7.96
N ASP A 119 -3.29 6.83 -8.41
CA ASP A 119 -3.58 6.18 -9.69
C ASP A 119 -4.04 7.19 -10.74
N ASP A 120 -4.04 6.74 -11.99
CA ASP A 120 -4.38 7.51 -13.19
C ASP A 120 -3.53 8.78 -13.37
N VAL A 121 -2.28 8.78 -12.90
CA VAL A 121 -1.35 9.89 -13.12
C VAL A 121 -0.81 9.90 -14.55
N GLN A 122 -0.32 11.05 -15.02
CA GLN A 122 0.30 11.15 -16.34
C GLN A 122 1.71 10.51 -16.35
N ASN A 123 2.52 10.85 -15.34
CA ASN A 123 3.91 10.38 -15.21
C ASN A 123 4.07 9.62 -13.88
N THR A 124 4.71 8.45 -13.93
CA THR A 124 5.01 7.63 -12.75
C THR A 124 6.48 7.64 -12.38
N ASP A 125 7.29 8.48 -13.03
CA ASP A 125 8.73 8.54 -12.82
C ASP A 125 9.10 9.11 -11.44
N SER A 126 10.39 8.95 -11.10
CA SER A 126 10.94 9.41 -9.82
C SER A 126 10.93 10.93 -9.68
N SER A 127 10.98 11.68 -10.78
CA SER A 127 10.92 13.15 -10.74
C SER A 127 9.54 13.64 -10.34
N GLU A 128 8.48 12.99 -10.85
CA GLU A 128 7.10 13.31 -10.49
C GLU A 128 6.79 12.92 -9.05
N LYS A 129 7.27 11.75 -8.61
CA LYS A 129 7.20 11.34 -7.21
C LYS A 129 7.88 12.36 -6.29
N THR A 130 9.09 12.80 -6.65
CA THR A 130 9.84 13.80 -5.88
C THR A 130 9.09 15.12 -5.83
N ARG A 131 8.58 15.60 -6.97
CA ARG A 131 7.78 16.83 -7.07
C ARG A 131 6.54 16.77 -6.17
N ILE A 132 5.84 15.63 -6.13
CA ILE A 132 4.68 15.46 -5.25
C ILE A 132 5.11 15.53 -3.78
N LEU A 133 6.17 14.82 -3.38
CA LEU A 133 6.64 14.82 -1.99
C LEU A 133 7.18 16.18 -1.52
N GLU A 134 7.76 16.97 -2.42
CA GLU A 134 8.18 18.35 -2.12
C GLU A 134 6.99 19.29 -1.90
N ASN A 135 5.93 19.15 -2.71
CA ASN A 135 4.72 19.98 -2.60
C ASN A 135 3.76 19.49 -1.51
N GLN A 136 3.80 18.21 -1.17
CA GLN A 136 2.91 17.51 -0.23
C GLN A 136 3.73 16.73 0.80
N PRO A 137 4.52 17.43 1.64
CA PRO A 137 5.49 16.79 2.53
C PRO A 137 4.83 15.93 3.62
N SER A 138 3.54 16.11 3.90
CA SER A 138 2.83 15.24 4.84
C SER A 138 2.82 13.78 4.39
N ILE A 139 2.77 13.51 3.08
CA ILE A 139 2.88 12.15 2.53
C ILE A 139 4.20 11.49 2.98
N GLY A 140 5.34 12.14 2.76
CA GLY A 140 6.65 11.59 3.14
C GLY A 140 6.89 11.49 4.66
N ARG A 141 6.22 12.34 5.45
CA ARG A 141 6.29 12.29 6.92
C ARG A 141 5.45 11.15 7.50
N LEU A 142 4.24 10.98 6.99
CA LEU A 142 3.18 10.16 7.61
C LEU A 142 2.98 8.79 6.94
N ALA A 143 3.56 8.55 5.76
CA ALA A 143 3.51 7.27 5.09
C ALA A 143 4.90 6.64 4.90
N ALA A 144 4.90 5.34 4.64
CA ALA A 144 6.08 4.54 4.36
C ALA A 144 6.64 4.90 2.99
N ASP A 145 5.74 5.04 2.00
CA ASP A 145 6.09 5.48 0.66
C ASP A 145 4.86 5.96 -0.13
N LEU A 146 5.14 6.63 -1.25
CA LEU A 146 4.21 7.04 -2.29
C LEU A 146 4.43 6.21 -3.56
N PHE A 147 3.37 5.59 -4.07
CA PHE A 147 3.39 4.89 -5.36
C PHE A 147 2.46 5.54 -6.36
N LEU A 148 3.01 5.80 -7.55
CA LEU A 148 2.30 6.40 -8.66
C LEU A 148 1.95 5.32 -9.68
N PHE A 149 0.72 5.34 -10.17
CA PHE A 149 0.27 4.44 -11.21
C PHE A 149 -0.35 5.22 -12.36
N ASN A 150 0.10 4.89 -13.56
CA ASN A 150 -0.56 5.20 -14.82
C ASN A 150 -0.95 3.85 -15.46
N GLU A 151 -1.44 3.86 -16.69
CA GLU A 151 -1.85 2.66 -17.44
C GLU A 151 -1.11 1.36 -17.03
N ARG A 152 -1.89 0.33 -16.69
CA ARG A 152 -1.53 -0.81 -15.80
C ARG A 152 -0.34 -1.69 -16.23
N LYS A 153 0.29 -1.45 -17.38
CA LYS A 153 1.28 -2.35 -17.99
C LYS A 153 2.71 -2.15 -17.48
N ASP A 154 3.06 -0.96 -16.98
CA ASP A 154 4.46 -0.61 -16.70
C ASP A 154 4.79 -0.46 -15.19
N ASN A 155 3.86 -0.84 -14.31
CA ASN A 155 3.97 -0.55 -12.86
C ASN A 155 4.30 -1.79 -12.00
N VAL A 156 4.98 -2.78 -12.58
CA VAL A 156 5.39 -4.01 -11.86
C VAL A 156 6.33 -3.69 -10.70
N GLU A 157 7.28 -2.77 -10.88
CA GLU A 157 8.21 -2.36 -9.83
C GLU A 157 7.50 -1.75 -8.61
N ASN A 158 6.51 -0.89 -8.84
CA ASN A 158 5.74 -0.29 -7.74
C ASN A 158 4.95 -1.34 -6.96
N LEU A 159 4.38 -2.32 -7.66
CA LEU A 159 3.69 -3.46 -7.05
C LEU A 159 4.66 -4.33 -6.22
N GLU A 160 5.82 -4.67 -6.76
CA GLU A 160 6.86 -5.41 -6.03
C GLU A 160 7.36 -4.65 -4.79
N ASN A 161 7.49 -3.32 -4.89
CA ASN A 161 7.87 -2.49 -3.76
C ASN A 161 6.79 -2.46 -2.67
N ILE A 162 5.50 -2.38 -3.04
CA ILE A 162 4.39 -2.54 -2.09
C ILE A 162 4.50 -3.90 -1.39
N GLN A 163 4.65 -4.99 -2.15
CA GLN A 163 4.82 -6.34 -1.58
C GLN A 163 5.99 -6.40 -0.58
N ARG A 164 7.11 -5.78 -0.93
CA ARG A 164 8.33 -5.74 -0.10
C ARG A 164 8.13 -4.95 1.19
N ILE A 165 7.33 -3.88 1.18
CA ILE A 165 6.97 -3.14 2.41
C ILE A 165 6.10 -4.01 3.31
N LEU A 166 5.05 -4.61 2.75
CA LEU A 166 4.13 -5.48 3.49
C LEU A 166 4.86 -6.66 4.16
N ARG A 167 5.82 -7.28 3.46
CA ARG A 167 6.60 -8.41 3.98
C ARG A 167 7.53 -8.01 5.12
N ARG A 168 8.28 -6.90 4.98
CA ARG A 168 9.29 -6.49 5.97
C ARG A 168 8.66 -6.25 7.35
N LYS A 169 7.52 -5.58 7.42
CA LYS A 169 6.87 -5.34 8.73
C LYS A 169 6.22 -6.58 9.31
N THR A 170 5.73 -7.48 8.47
CA THR A 170 5.23 -8.77 8.95
C THR A 170 6.35 -9.56 9.66
N GLN A 171 7.59 -9.50 9.15
CA GLN A 171 8.76 -10.17 9.75
C GLN A 171 9.31 -9.45 11.00
N GLU A 172 9.32 -8.11 11.02
CA GLU A 172 9.74 -7.34 12.19
C GLU A 172 8.84 -7.59 13.42
N ASP A 173 7.53 -7.78 13.20
CA ASP A 173 6.59 -8.09 14.29
C ASP A 173 6.81 -9.51 14.87
N GLU A 174 7.47 -10.41 14.13
CA GLU A 174 7.76 -11.78 14.60
C GLU A 174 9.01 -11.86 15.46
N THR A 175 10.00 -11.00 15.24
CA THR A 175 11.27 -11.01 15.99
C THR A 175 11.18 -10.34 17.35
N ILE A 176 10.11 -9.58 17.63
CA ILE A 176 9.88 -8.91 18.91
C ILE A 176 9.20 -9.84 19.94
N ASP A 177 8.51 -10.89 19.47
CA ASP A 177 7.75 -11.84 20.29
C ASP A 177 8.54 -13.12 20.63
N THR A 178 9.87 -13.12 20.42
CA THR A 178 10.79 -14.24 20.73
C THR A 178 11.84 -13.82 21.75
#